data_AF-A0A327JPE1-F1
#
_entry.id   AF-A0A327JPE1-F1
#
_cell.length_a   1.000
_cell.length_b   1.000
_cell.length_c   1.000
_cell.angle_alpha   90.00
_cell.angle_beta   90.00
_cell.angle_gamma   90.00
#
_symmetry.space_group_name_H-M   'P 1'
#
loop_
_entity.id
_entity.type
_entity.pdbx_description
1 polymer ?
#
loop_
_entity_poly.entity_id
_entity_poly.type
_entity_poly.pdbx_seq_one_letter_code
_entity_poly.pdbx_strand_id
1 'polypeptide(L)'
;MTTRLLPDIDLARIAPQRDDMKRKSLEQMKGGFSTFSYKPVRSCFSDIFNMQPELDFGSAEPTPWRIIESELRKHSKSDEEFIYNRRVALGLHDFATSGRVFGRREEFFPLSMGMGQKVTFWLPMILAIDEQASALFIEPRRTRGLTAEGRRFAFSMMHERIRAADEDFADVRLTIVQFGGPSDGRRAVRLHTDEGVELYSREELEQMVASTYEMWRDVLEERERKARGRGTGTGPLI
;
A
#
# COMPACT_ATOMS: atom_id res chain seq x y z
N MET A 1 15.43 18.84 11.38
CA MET A 1 15.65 17.38 11.44
C MET A 1 14.64 16.73 10.51
N THR A 2 15.05 15.87 9.58
CA THR A 2 14.10 15.23 8.65
C THR A 2 13.41 14.08 9.35
N THR A 3 12.11 14.21 9.63
CA THR A 3 11.31 13.13 10.23
C THR A 3 11.26 11.95 9.27
N ARG A 4 11.59 10.74 9.75
CA ARG A 4 11.47 9.52 8.94
C ARG A 4 10.01 9.25 8.61
N LEU A 5 9.70 9.04 7.33
CA LEU A 5 8.33 8.78 6.89
C LEU A 5 7.82 7.41 7.34
N LEU A 6 6.51 7.35 7.61
CA LEU A 6 5.81 6.09 7.83
C LEU A 6 5.56 5.40 6.47
N PRO A 7 5.67 4.06 6.38
CA PRO A 7 5.17 3.35 5.20
C PRO A 7 3.68 3.59 5.00
N ASP A 8 3.21 3.70 3.75
CA ASP A 8 1.81 4.07 3.44
C ASP A 8 0.77 3.20 4.17
N ILE A 9 0.94 1.88 4.15
CA ILE A 9 0.01 0.95 4.84
C ILE A 9 0.01 1.19 6.36
N ASP A 10 1.15 1.55 6.95
CA ASP A 10 1.21 1.88 8.38
C ASP A 10 0.54 3.22 8.66
N LEU A 11 0.74 4.22 7.80
CA LEU A 11 0.03 5.50 7.89
C LEU A 11 -1.48 5.29 7.81
N ALA A 12 -1.98 4.59 6.79
CA ALA A 12 -3.41 4.33 6.64
C ALA A 12 -4.01 3.53 7.80
N ARG A 13 -3.23 2.63 8.42
CA ARG A 13 -3.70 1.87 9.59
C ARG A 13 -3.71 2.69 10.88
N ILE A 14 -2.81 3.66 11.03
CA ILE A 14 -2.56 4.38 12.28
C ILE A 14 -3.26 5.74 12.31
N ALA A 15 -3.29 6.47 11.19
CA ALA A 15 -3.85 7.80 11.10
C ALA A 15 -5.32 7.93 11.58
N PRO A 16 -6.24 7.01 11.22
CA PRO A 16 -7.63 7.10 11.67
C PRO A 16 -7.86 6.61 13.10
N GLN A 17 -6.81 6.19 13.82
CA GLN A 17 -6.95 5.76 15.22
C GLN A 17 -7.15 6.98 16.14
N ARG A 18 -7.87 6.76 17.25
CA ARG A 18 -7.88 7.68 18.38
C ARG A 18 -6.45 7.93 18.89
N ASP A 19 -6.19 9.14 19.37
CA ASP A 19 -4.83 9.60 19.71
C ASP A 19 -4.08 8.73 20.72
N ASP A 20 -4.76 8.18 21.73
CA ASP A 20 -4.16 7.28 22.71
C ASP A 20 -3.70 5.95 22.08
N MET A 21 -4.49 5.42 21.13
CA MET A 21 -4.16 4.22 20.37
C MET A 21 -3.12 4.47 19.29
N LYS A 22 -3.20 5.64 18.63
CA LYS A 22 -2.24 6.15 17.64
C LYS A 22 -0.84 6.21 18.26
N ARG A 23 -0.70 6.85 19.44
CA ARG A 23 0.58 6.93 20.17
C ARG A 23 1.14 5.55 20.51
N LYS A 24 0.32 4.66 21.08
CA LYS A 24 0.72 3.27 21.39
C LYS A 24 1.20 2.52 20.13
N SER A 25 0.49 2.66 19.01
CA SER A 25 0.85 2.03 17.74
C SER A 25 2.21 2.52 17.23
N LEU A 26 2.46 3.84 17.27
CA LEU A 26 3.72 4.46 16.85
C LEU A 26 4.89 4.02 17.74
N GLU A 27 4.69 4.00 19.07
CA GLU A 27 5.70 3.52 20.02
C GLU A 27 6.10 2.06 19.80
N GLN A 28 5.17 1.21 19.32
CA GLN A 28 5.44 -0.19 19.00
C GLN A 28 6.11 -0.41 17.64
N MET A 29 6.18 0.62 16.77
CA MET A 29 6.85 0.49 15.48
C MET A 29 8.35 0.33 15.70
N LYS A 30 8.87 -0.89 15.49
CA LYS A 30 10.31 -1.15 15.55
C LYS A 30 11.03 -0.28 14.52
N GLY A 31 12.13 0.36 14.90
CA GLY A 31 12.93 1.21 14.01
C GLY A 31 13.61 0.48 12.84
N GLY A 32 13.49 -0.85 12.75
CA GLY A 32 14.01 -1.67 11.65
C GLY A 32 12.96 -1.93 10.57
N PHE A 33 13.39 -1.96 9.30
CA PHE A 33 12.54 -2.42 8.20
C PHE A 33 12.26 -3.92 8.32
N SER A 34 11.15 -4.39 7.75
CA SER A 34 10.86 -5.83 7.63
C SER A 34 12.03 -6.54 6.93
N THR A 35 12.30 -7.80 7.27
CA THR A 35 13.39 -8.59 6.67
C THR A 35 13.19 -8.88 5.19
N PHE A 36 11.99 -8.62 4.65
CA PHE A 36 11.66 -8.73 3.24
C PHE A 36 10.70 -7.61 2.79
N SER A 37 10.67 -7.36 1.48
CA SER A 37 9.89 -6.33 0.82
C SER A 37 8.89 -6.92 -0.18
N TYR A 38 7.85 -6.15 -0.49
CA TYR A 38 6.93 -6.44 -1.60
C TYR A 38 7.30 -5.68 -2.88
N LYS A 39 8.51 -5.10 -2.96
CA LYS A 39 9.01 -4.48 -4.19
C LYS A 39 9.01 -5.43 -5.40
N PRO A 40 9.42 -6.71 -5.28
CA PRO A 40 9.42 -7.63 -6.43
C PRO A 40 8.03 -7.83 -7.05
N VAL A 41 6.98 -8.03 -6.25
CA VAL A 41 5.63 -8.17 -6.81
C VAL A 41 5.10 -6.86 -7.40
N ARG A 42 5.43 -5.72 -6.77
CA ARG A 42 5.01 -4.39 -7.26
C ARG A 42 5.57 -4.08 -8.64
N SER A 43 6.80 -4.49 -8.95
CA SER A 43 7.37 -4.28 -10.28
C SER A 43 6.71 -5.13 -11.37
N CYS A 44 5.99 -6.18 -10.99
CA CYS A 44 5.32 -7.08 -11.93
C CYS A 44 3.82 -6.78 -12.10
N PHE A 45 3.27 -5.73 -11.48
CA PHE A 45 1.83 -5.47 -11.54
C PHE A 45 1.32 -5.26 -12.97
N SER A 46 2.10 -4.59 -13.82
CA SER A 46 1.70 -4.37 -15.20
C SER A 46 1.55 -5.69 -15.98
N ASP A 47 2.47 -6.62 -15.78
CA ASP A 47 2.40 -7.96 -16.38
C ASP A 47 1.25 -8.79 -15.79
N ILE A 48 1.08 -8.74 -14.47
CA ILE A 48 0.04 -9.48 -13.75
C ILE A 48 -1.36 -9.07 -14.20
N PHE A 49 -1.60 -7.77 -14.41
CA PHE A 49 -2.90 -7.24 -14.83
C PHE A 49 -3.03 -7.09 -16.35
N ASN A 50 -2.10 -7.66 -17.12
CA ASN A 50 -2.07 -7.59 -18.57
C ASN A 50 -2.33 -6.18 -19.12
N MET A 51 -1.54 -5.22 -18.64
CA MET A 51 -1.67 -3.82 -19.03
C MET A 51 -1.53 -3.68 -20.54
N GLN A 52 -2.57 -3.14 -21.19
CA GLN A 52 -2.57 -2.98 -22.63
C GLN A 52 -1.65 -1.81 -23.05
N PRO A 53 -0.92 -1.94 -24.18
CA PRO A 53 -0.16 -0.82 -24.74
C PRO A 53 -1.04 0.41 -24.99
N GLU A 54 -0.50 1.61 -24.76
CA GLU A 54 -1.23 2.87 -24.99
C GLU A 54 -1.41 3.21 -26.47
N LEU A 55 -0.53 2.69 -27.33
CA LEU A 55 -0.56 2.87 -28.77
C LEU A 55 -1.37 1.75 -29.42
N ASP A 56 -2.08 2.06 -30.51
CA ASP A 56 -3.03 1.19 -31.23
C ASP A 56 -2.34 0.04 -32.01
N PHE A 57 -1.43 -0.68 -31.35
CA PHE A 57 -0.74 -1.85 -31.87
C PHE A 57 -1.54 -3.15 -31.70
N GLY A 58 -2.84 -3.04 -31.38
CA GLY A 58 -3.71 -4.16 -31.05
C GLY A 58 -3.60 -4.61 -29.59
N SER A 59 -4.38 -5.63 -29.24
CA SER A 59 -4.40 -6.20 -27.88
C SER A 59 -3.15 -7.05 -27.61
N ALA A 60 -2.52 -6.83 -26.47
CA ALA A 60 -1.42 -7.68 -26.00
C ALA A 60 -1.97 -8.97 -25.36
N GLU A 61 -1.38 -10.10 -25.77
CA GLU A 61 -1.61 -11.39 -25.12
C GLU A 61 -1.15 -11.35 -23.65
N PRO A 62 -1.90 -11.98 -22.73
CA PRO A 62 -1.52 -12.05 -21.32
C PRO A 62 -0.10 -12.58 -21.11
N THR A 63 0.69 -11.90 -20.26
CA THR A 63 2.04 -12.35 -19.90
C THR A 63 1.98 -13.73 -19.24
N PRO A 64 2.65 -14.77 -19.78
CA PRO A 64 2.62 -16.10 -19.19
C PRO A 64 3.20 -16.11 -17.77
N TRP A 65 2.57 -16.85 -16.85
CA TRP A 65 3.01 -16.95 -15.44
C TRP A 65 4.51 -17.22 -15.27
N ARG A 66 5.10 -18.11 -16.09
CA ARG A 66 6.53 -18.44 -16.04
C ARG A 66 7.46 -17.22 -16.18
N ILE A 67 7.03 -16.20 -16.93
CA ILE A 67 7.79 -14.97 -17.15
C ILE A 67 7.70 -14.09 -15.90
N ILE A 68 6.48 -13.91 -15.37
CA ILE A 68 6.24 -13.19 -14.11
C ILE A 68 7.06 -13.83 -12.97
N GLU A 69 7.02 -15.16 -12.84
CA GLU A 69 7.76 -15.90 -11.82
C GLU A 69 9.28 -15.72 -11.94
N SER A 70 9.81 -15.69 -13.16
CA SER A 70 11.23 -15.43 -13.42
C SER A 70 11.65 -14.02 -12.98
N GLU A 71 10.86 -13.00 -13.30
CA GLU A 71 11.14 -11.62 -12.87
C GLU A 71 11.01 -11.45 -11.35
N LEU A 72 10.00 -12.08 -10.73
CA LEU A 72 9.90 -12.13 -9.26
C LEU A 72 11.15 -12.73 -8.63
N ARG A 73 11.67 -13.82 -9.18
CA ARG A 73 12.88 -14.49 -8.69
C ARG A 73 14.10 -13.57 -8.81
N LYS A 74 14.28 -12.95 -9.97
CA LYS A 74 15.38 -12.03 -10.27
C LYS A 74 15.41 -10.80 -9.37
N HIS A 75 14.24 -10.28 -8.99
CA HIS A 75 14.14 -9.10 -8.12
C HIS A 75 14.13 -9.39 -6.62
N SER A 76 13.97 -10.67 -6.22
CA SER A 76 13.99 -11.08 -4.82
C SER A 76 15.42 -11.25 -4.31
N LYS A 77 15.68 -10.74 -3.10
CA LYS A 77 17.00 -10.80 -2.43
C LYS A 77 17.22 -12.08 -1.63
N SER A 78 16.17 -12.85 -1.38
CA SER A 78 16.22 -14.11 -0.63
C SER A 78 15.12 -15.06 -1.08
N ASP A 79 15.27 -16.34 -0.75
CA ASP A 79 14.24 -17.35 -0.99
C ASP A 79 12.94 -17.05 -0.23
N GLU A 80 13.07 -16.55 1.00
CA GLU A 80 11.91 -16.16 1.81
C GLU A 80 11.14 -15.00 1.15
N GLU A 81 11.84 -13.95 0.70
CA GLU A 81 11.22 -12.82 -0.02
C GLU A 81 10.53 -13.30 -1.30
N PHE A 82 11.19 -14.18 -2.05
CA PHE A 82 10.63 -14.78 -3.26
C PHE A 82 9.33 -15.54 -2.95
N ILE A 83 9.33 -16.42 -1.95
CA ILE A 83 8.16 -17.22 -1.56
C ILE A 83 6.97 -16.31 -1.19
N TYR A 84 7.21 -15.24 -0.43
CA TYR A 84 6.13 -14.31 -0.04
C TYR A 84 5.59 -13.51 -1.23
N ASN A 85 6.46 -12.99 -2.09
CA ASN A 85 6.05 -12.23 -3.27
C ASN A 85 5.33 -13.12 -4.29
N ARG A 86 5.86 -14.33 -4.55
CA ARG A 86 5.26 -15.33 -5.44
C ARG A 86 3.84 -15.70 -5.04
N ARG A 87 3.59 -15.92 -3.74
CA ARG A 87 2.23 -16.25 -3.23
C ARG A 87 1.21 -15.13 -3.52
N VAL A 88 1.64 -13.88 -3.38
CA VAL A 88 0.80 -12.70 -3.68
C VAL A 88 0.60 -12.58 -5.19
N ALA A 89 1.68 -12.64 -5.95
CA ALA A 89 1.65 -12.52 -7.41
C ALA A 89 0.78 -13.60 -8.06
N LEU A 90 0.88 -14.85 -7.61
CA LEU A 90 0.08 -15.96 -8.12
C LEU A 90 -1.41 -15.74 -7.83
N GLY A 91 -1.74 -15.29 -6.61
CA GLY A 91 -3.12 -14.93 -6.27
C GLY A 91 -3.69 -13.81 -7.14
N LEU A 92 -2.89 -12.78 -7.43
CA LEU A 92 -3.28 -11.68 -8.32
C LEU A 92 -3.41 -12.13 -9.77
N HIS A 93 -2.49 -12.96 -10.26
CA HIS A 93 -2.51 -13.50 -11.61
C HIS A 93 -3.74 -14.38 -11.83
N ASP A 94 -4.06 -15.27 -10.89
CA ASP A 94 -5.27 -16.09 -10.93
C ASP A 94 -6.53 -15.23 -10.92
N PHE A 95 -6.55 -14.18 -10.09
CA PHE A 95 -7.65 -13.21 -10.05
C PHE A 95 -7.80 -12.49 -11.40
N ALA A 96 -6.71 -11.98 -11.97
CA ALA A 96 -6.74 -11.25 -13.23
C ALA A 96 -7.19 -12.12 -14.41
N THR A 97 -6.68 -13.36 -14.47
CA THR A 97 -6.98 -14.31 -15.55
C THR A 97 -8.38 -14.92 -15.46
N SER A 98 -8.90 -15.15 -14.25
CA SER A 98 -10.25 -15.70 -14.07
C SER A 98 -11.37 -14.68 -14.31
N GLY A 99 -11.11 -13.39 -14.02
CA GLY A 99 -12.12 -12.34 -14.06
C GLY A 99 -12.20 -11.54 -15.37
N ARG A 100 -11.41 -11.88 -16.41
CA ARG A 100 -11.20 -10.99 -17.58
C ARG A 100 -10.87 -9.55 -17.16
N VAL A 101 -9.90 -9.41 -16.25
CA VAL A 101 -9.45 -8.09 -15.80
C VAL A 101 -8.59 -7.47 -16.89
N PHE A 102 -8.99 -6.29 -17.38
CA PHE A 102 -8.21 -5.52 -18.35
C PHE A 102 -7.74 -4.22 -17.72
N GLY A 103 -6.45 -3.92 -17.84
CA GLY A 103 -5.86 -2.70 -17.33
C GLY A 103 -5.45 -1.73 -18.42
N ARG A 104 -5.67 -0.44 -18.17
CA ARG A 104 -5.06 0.68 -18.91
C ARG A 104 -4.21 1.50 -17.98
N ARG A 105 -3.08 1.99 -18.50
CA ARG A 105 -2.18 2.85 -17.73
C ARG A 105 -2.86 4.19 -17.53
N GLU A 106 -2.79 4.67 -16.30
CA GLU A 106 -3.34 5.97 -15.92
C GLU A 106 -2.51 6.52 -14.76
N GLU A 107 -1.90 7.68 -14.94
CA GLU A 107 -0.95 8.21 -13.96
C GLU A 107 -1.61 9.22 -13.03
N PHE A 108 -1.87 8.77 -11.80
CA PHE A 108 -2.32 9.65 -10.73
C PHE A 108 -1.13 10.11 -9.87
N PHE A 109 -0.87 11.42 -9.86
CA PHE A 109 0.21 12.00 -9.06
C PHE A 109 -0.03 11.86 -7.54
N PRO A 110 1.03 11.73 -6.72
CA PRO A 110 0.90 11.65 -5.27
C PRO A 110 0.09 12.81 -4.67
N LEU A 111 -0.79 12.48 -3.72
CA LEU A 111 -1.59 13.47 -3.02
C LEU A 111 -0.72 14.15 -1.96
N SER A 112 -0.66 15.48 -2.03
CA SER A 112 0.07 16.28 -1.05
C SER A 112 -0.81 16.48 0.17
N MET A 113 -0.32 16.01 1.31
CA MET A 113 -0.87 16.22 2.64
C MET A 113 0.02 17.25 3.34
N GLY A 114 -0.56 18.05 4.25
CA GLY A 114 0.16 19.11 4.97
C GLY A 114 1.54 18.69 5.51
N MET A 115 2.42 19.67 5.73
CA MET A 115 3.84 19.47 6.10
C MET A 115 4.70 18.76 5.03
N GLY A 116 4.36 18.94 3.75
CA GLY A 116 5.14 18.44 2.62
C GLY A 116 5.12 16.91 2.45
N GLN A 117 4.13 16.25 3.06
CA GLN A 117 3.96 14.80 2.98
C GLN A 117 3.28 14.43 1.67
N LYS A 118 3.77 13.41 0.98
CA LYS A 118 3.14 12.88 -0.23
C LYS A 118 2.75 11.44 0.01
N VAL A 119 1.50 11.10 -0.28
CA VAL A 119 0.97 9.75 -0.10
C VAL A 119 0.43 9.21 -1.43
N THR A 120 0.55 7.90 -1.59
CA THR A 120 0.01 7.18 -2.75
C THR A 120 -0.66 5.90 -2.27
N PHE A 121 -1.99 5.87 -2.42
CA PHE A 121 -2.83 4.73 -2.06
C PHE A 121 -3.51 4.14 -3.30
N TRP A 122 -2.84 4.17 -4.44
CA TRP A 122 -3.36 3.65 -5.70
C TRP A 122 -2.21 3.16 -6.58
N LEU A 123 -2.53 2.35 -7.58
CA LEU A 123 -1.63 1.98 -8.67
C LEU A 123 -1.78 3.00 -9.81
N PRO A 124 -0.74 3.17 -10.65
CA PRO A 124 -0.81 4.00 -11.85
C PRO A 124 -1.52 3.26 -13.00
N MET A 125 -2.76 2.84 -12.74
CA MET A 125 -3.61 2.11 -13.68
C MET A 125 -5.08 2.14 -13.25
N ILE A 126 -5.96 2.06 -14.23
CA ILE A 126 -7.38 1.72 -14.05
C ILE A 126 -7.62 0.33 -14.59
N LEU A 127 -8.32 -0.51 -13.81
CA LEU A 127 -8.68 -1.86 -14.19
C LEU A 127 -10.20 -1.98 -14.35
N ALA A 128 -10.66 -2.66 -15.40
CA ALA A 128 -12.04 -3.15 -15.46
C ALA A 128 -12.14 -4.43 -14.62
N ILE A 129 -12.87 -4.36 -13.51
CA ILE A 129 -13.15 -5.51 -12.62
C ILE A 129 -14.67 -5.67 -12.56
N ASP A 130 -15.19 -6.84 -12.88
CA ASP A 130 -16.65 -7.07 -12.98
C ASP A 130 -17.33 -6.00 -13.86
N GLU A 131 -16.70 -5.69 -15.01
CA GLU A 131 -17.14 -4.67 -15.98
C GLU A 131 -17.16 -3.22 -15.47
N GLN A 132 -16.72 -2.97 -14.24
CA GLN A 132 -16.64 -1.64 -13.65
C GLN A 132 -15.20 -1.12 -13.57
N ALA A 133 -14.96 0.08 -14.11
CA ALA A 133 -13.69 0.78 -13.97
C ALA A 133 -13.34 0.97 -12.50
N SER A 134 -12.15 0.54 -12.11
CA SER A 134 -11.71 0.46 -10.73
C SER A 134 -10.28 1.00 -10.57
N ALA A 135 -10.09 1.93 -9.64
CA ALA A 135 -8.77 2.33 -9.15
C ALA A 135 -8.35 1.40 -8.01
N LEU A 136 -7.13 0.86 -8.05
CA LEU A 136 -6.70 -0.19 -7.13
C LEU A 136 -5.63 0.26 -6.14
N PHE A 137 -5.79 -0.16 -4.89
CA PHE A 137 -4.72 -0.23 -3.90
C PHE A 137 -4.45 -1.68 -3.50
N ILE A 138 -3.18 -2.11 -3.52
CA ILE A 138 -2.81 -3.48 -3.14
C ILE A 138 -2.11 -3.48 -1.77
N GLU A 139 -2.70 -4.20 -0.82
CA GLU A 139 -2.22 -4.36 0.55
C GLU A 139 -1.79 -5.82 0.77
N PRO A 140 -0.51 -6.16 0.52
CA PRO A 140 -0.05 -7.55 0.49
C PRO A 140 0.24 -8.16 1.87
N ARG A 141 0.16 -7.39 2.97
CA ARG A 141 0.60 -7.88 4.28
C ARG A 141 -0.39 -8.90 4.82
N ARG A 142 0.14 -9.95 5.45
CA ARG A 142 -0.66 -10.98 6.13
C ARG A 142 -1.14 -10.55 7.51
N THR A 143 -0.28 -9.82 8.20
CA THR A 143 -0.46 -9.43 9.59
C THR A 143 -0.36 -7.91 9.66
N ARG A 144 -1.14 -7.31 10.56
CA ARG A 144 -1.22 -5.85 10.70
C ARG A 144 -1.55 -5.15 9.37
N GLY A 145 -2.41 -5.78 8.55
CA GLY A 145 -3.00 -5.17 7.37
C GLY A 145 -4.03 -4.11 7.73
N LEU A 146 -4.71 -3.55 6.73
CA LEU A 146 -5.73 -2.53 6.95
C LEU A 146 -6.96 -3.09 7.67
N THR A 147 -7.45 -2.34 8.65
CA THR A 147 -8.74 -2.52 9.32
C THR A 147 -9.86 -1.89 8.47
N ALA A 148 -11.12 -1.96 8.92
CA ALA A 148 -12.21 -1.21 8.29
C ALA A 148 -11.93 0.29 8.25
N GLU A 149 -11.51 0.88 9.37
CA GLU A 149 -11.09 2.28 9.43
C GLU A 149 -9.89 2.60 8.55
N GLY A 150 -8.90 1.71 8.50
CA GLY A 150 -7.75 1.89 7.62
C GLY A 150 -8.11 1.85 6.13
N ARG A 151 -9.11 1.02 5.76
CA ARG A 151 -9.68 1.01 4.41
C ARG A 151 -10.47 2.28 4.13
N ARG A 152 -11.32 2.74 5.06
CA ARG A 152 -12.05 4.01 4.96
C ARG A 152 -11.10 5.17 4.71
N PHE A 153 -10.01 5.26 5.48
CA PHE A 153 -8.96 6.26 5.28
C PHE A 153 -8.33 6.18 3.89
N ALA A 154 -7.92 4.98 3.44
CA ALA A 154 -7.33 4.79 2.11
C ALA A 154 -8.31 5.13 0.98
N PHE A 155 -9.58 4.71 1.06
CA PHE A 155 -10.62 5.08 0.10
C PHE A 155 -10.83 6.59 0.05
N SER A 156 -10.82 7.26 1.19
CA SER A 156 -10.99 8.71 1.25
C SER A 156 -9.81 9.42 0.57
N MET A 157 -8.58 8.97 0.81
CA MET A 157 -7.39 9.47 0.11
C MET A 157 -7.44 9.24 -1.41
N MET A 158 -7.92 8.07 -1.84
CA MET A 158 -8.12 7.76 -3.24
C MET A 158 -9.21 8.65 -3.85
N HIS A 159 -10.33 8.87 -3.16
CA HIS A 159 -11.41 9.75 -3.60
C HIS A 159 -10.92 11.17 -3.84
N GLU A 160 -10.24 11.77 -2.85
CA GLU A 160 -9.70 13.14 -2.94
C GLU A 160 -8.74 13.29 -4.12
N ARG A 161 -7.97 12.25 -4.44
CA ARG A 161 -6.98 12.32 -5.51
C ARG A 161 -7.52 12.00 -6.90
N ILE A 162 -8.47 11.08 -6.99
CA ILE A 162 -8.91 10.49 -8.26
C ILE A 162 -10.26 11.09 -8.66
N ARG A 163 -11.27 10.96 -7.80
CA ARG A 163 -12.65 11.37 -8.14
C ARG A 163 -12.90 12.85 -7.95
N ALA A 164 -12.48 13.41 -6.82
CA ALA A 164 -12.71 14.82 -6.51
C ALA A 164 -11.78 15.76 -7.31
N ALA A 165 -10.64 15.24 -7.79
CA ALA A 165 -9.65 16.01 -8.51
C ALA A 165 -9.93 16.10 -10.02
N ASP A 166 -10.72 15.18 -10.57
CA ASP A 166 -10.97 15.05 -12.01
C ASP A 166 -12.33 14.39 -12.26
N GLU A 167 -13.23 15.12 -12.92
CA GLU A 167 -14.60 14.72 -13.19
C GLU A 167 -14.69 13.48 -14.10
N ASP A 168 -13.70 13.25 -14.97
CA ASP A 168 -13.66 12.09 -15.86
C ASP A 168 -13.57 10.76 -15.09
N PHE A 169 -13.09 10.83 -13.84
CA PHE A 169 -12.97 9.67 -12.95
C PHE A 169 -14.00 9.65 -11.82
N ALA A 170 -14.99 10.55 -11.81
CA ALA A 170 -15.95 10.69 -10.72
C ALA A 170 -16.67 9.38 -10.35
N ASP A 171 -16.95 8.52 -11.33
CA ASP A 171 -17.67 7.26 -11.16
C ASP A 171 -16.75 6.03 -11.04
N VAL A 172 -15.43 6.21 -11.04
CA VAL A 172 -14.50 5.10 -10.85
C VAL A 172 -14.67 4.50 -9.46
N ARG A 173 -14.85 3.17 -9.41
CA ARG A 173 -14.91 2.44 -8.15
C ARG A 173 -13.55 2.43 -7.47
N LEU A 174 -13.51 2.67 -6.17
CA LEU A 174 -12.27 2.56 -5.42
C LEU A 174 -12.18 1.17 -4.83
N THR A 175 -11.08 0.47 -5.10
CA THR A 175 -10.92 -0.94 -4.73
C THR A 175 -9.62 -1.15 -3.97
N ILE A 176 -9.71 -1.80 -2.81
CA ILE A 176 -8.56 -2.27 -2.04
C ILE A 176 -8.50 -3.79 -2.15
N VAL A 177 -7.37 -4.30 -2.62
CA VAL A 177 -7.06 -5.72 -2.66
C VAL A 177 -6.30 -6.10 -1.39
N GLN A 178 -6.92 -6.93 -0.56
CA GLN A 178 -6.27 -7.62 0.55
C GLN A 178 -6.17 -9.11 0.25
N PHE A 179 -5.44 -9.85 1.10
CA PHE A 179 -5.17 -11.27 0.87
C PHE A 179 -5.53 -12.12 2.07
N GLY A 180 -6.16 -13.26 1.80
CA GLY A 180 -6.42 -14.30 2.80
C GLY A 180 -5.16 -15.08 3.20
N GLY A 181 -5.39 -16.13 4.02
CA GLY A 181 -4.36 -17.13 4.30
C GLY A 181 -3.89 -17.84 3.02
N PRO A 182 -2.66 -18.38 3.00
CA PRO A 182 -2.20 -19.14 1.84
C PRO A 182 -2.98 -20.45 1.72
N SER A 183 -3.40 -20.77 0.50
CA SER A 183 -3.98 -22.06 0.08
C SER A 183 -3.33 -22.42 -1.26
N ASP A 184 -2.87 -23.66 -1.42
CA ASP A 184 -2.20 -24.16 -2.63
C ASP A 184 -1.06 -23.28 -3.16
N GLY A 185 -0.25 -22.71 -2.26
CA GLY A 185 0.91 -21.90 -2.65
C GLY A 185 0.59 -20.52 -3.21
N ARG A 186 -0.68 -20.08 -3.15
CA ARG A 186 -1.17 -18.74 -3.49
C ARG A 186 -1.91 -18.12 -2.31
N ARG A 187 -2.16 -16.81 -2.37
CA ARG A 187 -3.08 -16.15 -1.45
C ARG A 187 -4.35 -15.74 -2.17
N ALA A 188 -5.49 -16.14 -1.63
CA ALA A 188 -6.78 -15.72 -2.17
C ALA A 188 -6.91 -14.20 -2.11
N VAL A 189 -7.27 -13.60 -3.24
CA VAL A 189 -7.61 -12.18 -3.35
C VAL A 189 -8.93 -11.93 -2.64
N ARG A 190 -8.97 -10.87 -1.83
CA ARG A 190 -10.18 -10.34 -1.22
C ARG A 190 -10.33 -8.88 -1.63
N LEU A 191 -11.40 -8.59 -2.36
CA LEU A 191 -11.74 -7.23 -2.75
C LEU A 191 -12.53 -6.55 -1.64
N HIS A 192 -12.19 -5.30 -1.41
CA HIS A 192 -12.99 -4.35 -0.66
C HIS A 192 -13.26 -3.16 -1.58
N THR A 193 -14.51 -2.73 -1.66
CA THR A 193 -14.93 -1.55 -2.43
C THR A 193 -15.31 -0.42 -1.49
N ASP A 194 -15.42 0.79 -2.02
CA ASP A 194 -15.92 1.96 -1.29
C ASP A 194 -17.46 2.00 -1.17
N GLU A 195 -18.15 0.96 -1.64
CA GLU A 195 -19.61 0.86 -1.55
C GLU A 195 -20.08 0.88 -0.09
N GLY A 196 -21.00 1.79 0.23
CA GLY A 196 -21.54 1.96 1.58
C GLY A 196 -20.53 2.54 2.59
N VAL A 197 -19.36 3.01 2.14
CA VAL A 197 -18.36 3.64 3.00
C VAL A 197 -18.56 5.15 3.00
N GLU A 198 -18.89 5.71 4.16
CA GLU A 198 -18.86 7.15 4.35
C GLU A 198 -17.40 7.63 4.35
N LEU A 199 -17.01 8.50 3.42
CA LEU A 199 -15.62 8.93 3.27
C LEU A 199 -15.31 10.09 4.21
N TYR A 200 -14.05 10.20 4.62
CA TYR A 200 -13.53 11.36 5.31
C TYR A 200 -13.34 12.50 4.32
N SER A 201 -13.65 13.73 4.75
CA SER A 201 -13.32 14.95 4.04
C SER A 201 -11.80 15.17 3.97
N ARG A 202 -11.37 16.00 3.02
CA ARG A 202 -9.97 16.41 2.91
C ARG A 202 -9.41 16.99 4.20
N GLU A 203 -10.15 17.87 4.88
CA GLU A 203 -9.72 18.52 6.11
C GLU A 203 -9.49 17.49 7.23
N GLU A 204 -10.40 16.51 7.37
CA GLU A 204 -10.24 15.41 8.32
C GLU A 204 -8.99 14.57 8.00
N LEU A 205 -8.76 14.26 6.72
CA LEU A 205 -7.58 13.52 6.29
C LEU A 205 -6.28 14.27 6.59
N GLU A 206 -6.24 15.58 6.29
CA GLU A 206 -5.09 16.43 6.60
C GLU A 206 -4.81 16.48 8.11
N GLN A 207 -5.85 16.61 8.94
CA GLN A 207 -5.72 16.59 10.40
C GLN A 207 -5.24 15.23 10.94
N MET A 208 -5.77 14.13 10.41
CA MET A 208 -5.34 12.78 10.78
C MET A 208 -3.86 12.55 10.44
N VAL A 209 -3.42 12.96 9.25
CA VAL A 209 -2.02 12.86 8.82
C VAL A 209 -1.12 13.75 9.66
N ALA A 210 -1.52 15.01 9.88
CA ALA A 210 -0.74 15.97 10.64
C ALA A 210 -0.51 15.49 12.09
N SER A 211 -1.58 15.16 12.81
CA SER A 211 -1.50 14.66 14.20
C SER A 211 -0.66 13.38 14.32
N THR A 212 -0.72 12.50 13.31
CA THR A 212 0.10 11.27 13.29
C THR A 212 1.58 11.58 13.16
N TYR A 213 1.95 12.51 12.29
CA TYR A 213 3.34 12.88 12.10
C TYR A 213 3.91 13.73 13.24
N GLU A 214 3.09 14.56 13.89
CA GLU A 214 3.46 15.25 15.13
C GLU A 214 3.82 14.23 16.23
N MET A 215 2.91 13.29 16.53
CA MET A 215 3.20 12.23 17.51
C MET A 215 4.40 11.37 17.11
N TRP A 216 4.59 11.13 15.82
CA TRP A 216 5.72 10.33 15.35
C TRP A 216 7.06 11.05 15.56
N ARG A 217 7.12 12.37 15.39
CA ARG A 217 8.30 13.17 15.73
C ARG A 217 8.63 13.01 17.21
N ASP A 218 7.64 13.18 18.09
CA ASP A 218 7.83 13.05 19.54
C ASP A 218 8.39 11.66 19.91
N VAL A 219 7.82 10.60 19.34
CA VAL A 219 8.29 9.22 19.57
C VAL A 219 9.74 9.03 19.11
N LEU A 220 10.12 9.60 17.96
CA LEU A 220 11.49 9.52 17.46
C LEU A 220 12.48 10.29 18.34
N GLU A 221 12.11 11.51 18.78
CA GLU A 221 12.92 12.33 19.68
C GLU A 221 13.11 11.66 21.04
N GLU A 222 12.04 11.09 21.61
CA GLU A 222 12.11 10.32 22.86
C GLU A 222 13.05 9.12 22.73
N ARG A 223 13.00 8.40 21.60
CA ARG A 223 13.88 7.25 21.33
C ARG A 223 15.33 7.68 21.22
N GLU A 224 15.60 8.77 20.51
CA GLU A 224 16.95 9.30 20.37
C GLU A 224 17.51 9.75 21.72
N ARG A 225 16.73 10.48 22.52
CA ARG A 225 17.11 10.88 23.88
C ARG A 225 17.43 9.66 24.76
N LYS A 226 16.60 8.61 24.71
CA LYS A 226 16.84 7.35 25.45
C LYS A 226 18.09 6.61 24.97
N ALA A 227 18.38 6.62 23.66
CA ALA A 227 19.59 6.02 23.10
C ALA A 227 20.86 6.78 23.55
N ARG A 228 20.85 8.12 23.48
CA ARG A 228 21.96 8.95 23.95
C ARG A 228 22.23 8.78 25.45
N GLY A 229 21.17 8.71 26.28
CA GLY A 229 21.30 8.49 27.73
C GLY A 229 21.84 7.11 28.14
N ARG A 230 21.76 6.10 27.26
CA ARG A 230 22.36 4.77 27.50
C ARG A 230 23.82 4.68 27.04
N GLY A 231 24.27 5.56 26.15
CA GLY A 231 25.65 5.57 25.64
C GLY A 231 26.71 6.07 26.63
N THR A 232 26.30 6.68 27.76
CA THR A 232 27.20 7.18 28.81
C THR A 232 27.31 6.24 30.01
N GLY A 233 26.83 5.00 29.90
CA GLY A 233 26.98 3.97 30.94
C GLY A 233 28.42 3.43 30.99
N THR A 234 29.21 4.00 31.90
CA THR A 234 30.46 3.47 32.49
C THR A 234 30.80 2.02 32.14
N GLY A 235 31.76 1.82 31.23
CA GLY A 235 32.57 0.61 31.22
C GLY A 235 33.52 0.63 32.43
N PRO A 236 33.77 -0.50 33.12
CA PRO A 236 34.76 -0.52 34.19
C PRO A 236 36.14 -0.34 33.56
N LEU A 237 36.88 0.65 34.07
CA LEU A 237 38.32 0.71 33.86
C LEU A 237 38.93 -0.50 34.58
N ILE A 238 39.44 -1.46 33.80
CA ILE A 238 40.42 -2.45 34.25
C ILE A 238 41.71 -2.14 33.50
#